data_AF-A0A2S8FPF8-F1
#
_entry.id   AF-A0A2S8FPF8-F1
#
_cell.length_a   1.000
_cell.length_b   1.000
_cell.length_c   1.000
_cell.angle_alpha   90.00
_cell.angle_beta   90.00
_cell.angle_gamma   90.00
#
_symmetry.space_group_name_H-M   'P 1'
#
loop_
_entity.id
_entity.type
_entity.pdbx_description
1 polymer ?
#
loop_
_entity_poly.entity_id
_entity_poly.type
_entity_poly.pdbx_seq_one_letter_code
_entity_poly.pdbx_strand_id
1 'polypeptide(L)'
;MNLQLNDELLSAFLDGEVTAEERQQIEVLLATSPEWQKRYRQMVEAVNLVRTLPEEPMPRDFSQGILAQIAQRQQAQQAAEPVAQPANAPASDGIKPLVTVSPSADRSPADRRRRKSSSISPVWLALAACVVVAIGLGIAIQTGMFEGNSTPVAIEGGDDEKVKDPGPALATNTDQKGTDTKPLIDVKPDETPRPSFPDVEQLANQENPLPMEDPGMDGEENKSGSGFRIRVRTKPGENKPTPETMVRPPAIARSVYNLEKQDDLGLDRSELIPLDDANVSTELVSWIDADQDGSISDPEMQQAWFRFSKPDMQAPAISESALKLIDHDMNEKISAAEFHLSIASVRWNSSEEIRRIWFRLDANGDGVWSRTDFASNARFAPIQNEITQWHALLDRSRSGSVSRVEYAMSAGYMQLTLKSWERKILNPSVFEETQRLIAEFDRDSNGQLAGRELRRLKESRAELKSLLENVEQNGISAYELYLLIESQKL
;
A
#
# COMPACT_ATOMS: atom_id res chain seq x y z
N MET A 1 -27.29 26.63 -8.39
CA MET A 1 -25.97 26.24 -8.93
C MET A 1 -24.95 25.81 -7.86
N ASN A 2 -25.27 25.73 -6.55
CA ASN A 2 -24.31 25.27 -5.53
C ASN A 2 -24.35 23.77 -5.19
N LEU A 3 -25.22 22.97 -5.82
CA LEU A 3 -25.36 21.56 -5.47
C LEU A 3 -24.16 20.70 -5.87
N GLN A 4 -23.54 20.99 -7.03
CA GLN A 4 -22.39 20.24 -7.53
C GLN A 4 -21.11 20.57 -6.74
N LEU A 5 -20.92 21.83 -6.36
CA LEU A 5 -19.78 22.26 -5.55
C LEU A 5 -19.80 21.60 -4.16
N ASN A 6 -20.99 21.28 -3.64
CA ASN A 6 -21.15 20.65 -2.34
C ASN A 6 -20.80 19.15 -2.35
N ASP A 7 -21.10 18.45 -3.45
CA ASP A 7 -20.82 17.02 -3.55
C ASP A 7 -19.31 16.76 -3.79
N GLU A 8 -18.62 17.65 -4.51
CA GLU A 8 -17.17 17.60 -4.70
C GLU A 8 -16.40 17.81 -3.37
N LEU A 9 -16.83 18.78 -2.55
CA LEU A 9 -16.25 19.00 -1.21
C LEU A 9 -16.48 17.82 -0.26
N LEU A 10 -17.66 17.19 -0.29
CA LEU A 10 -17.94 15.99 0.48
C LEU A 10 -17.10 14.78 0.01
N SER A 11 -16.86 14.65 -1.30
CA SER A 11 -15.97 13.62 -1.84
C SER A 11 -14.54 13.83 -1.39
N ALA A 12 -13.99 15.04 -1.57
CA ALA A 12 -12.65 15.39 -1.12
C ALA A 12 -12.48 15.19 0.40
N PHE A 13 -13.53 15.44 1.19
CA PHE A 13 -13.53 15.19 2.63
C PHE A 13 -13.43 13.70 2.98
N LEU A 14 -14.14 12.83 2.24
CA LEU A 14 -14.07 11.38 2.40
C LEU A 14 -12.72 10.80 1.97
N ASP A 15 -12.14 11.35 0.91
CA ASP A 15 -10.82 10.96 0.41
C ASP A 15 -9.66 11.54 1.24
N GLY A 16 -9.96 12.48 2.15
CA GLY A 16 -8.98 13.12 3.03
C GLY A 16 -8.14 14.20 2.34
N GLU A 17 -8.58 14.69 1.18
CA GLU A 17 -7.89 15.69 0.35
C GLU A 17 -8.27 17.14 0.69
N VAL A 18 -9.12 17.35 1.69
CA VAL A 18 -9.51 18.70 2.16
C VAL A 18 -8.43 19.32 3.06
N THR A 19 -8.30 20.65 2.98
CA THR A 19 -7.47 21.42 3.90
C THR A 19 -8.08 21.44 5.32
N ALA A 20 -7.27 21.81 6.33
CA ALA A 20 -7.74 21.87 7.72
C ALA A 20 -8.90 22.87 7.92
N GLU A 21 -8.90 23.99 7.18
CA GLU A 21 -9.95 25.00 7.23
C GLU A 21 -11.26 24.48 6.60
N GLU A 22 -11.17 23.80 5.46
CA GLU A 22 -12.32 23.20 4.79
C GLU A 22 -12.91 22.05 5.61
N ARG A 23 -12.07 21.23 6.25
CA ARG A 23 -12.52 20.18 7.19
C ARG A 23 -13.38 20.75 8.30
N GLN A 24 -12.96 21.83 8.95
CA GLN A 24 -13.76 22.50 9.99
C GLN A 24 -15.08 23.05 9.45
N GLN A 25 -15.08 23.64 8.25
CA GLN A 25 -16.31 24.13 7.63
C GLN A 25 -17.29 22.99 7.35
N ILE A 26 -16.80 21.85 6.85
CA ILE A 26 -17.63 20.67 6.56
C ILE A 26 -18.17 20.05 7.87
N GLU A 27 -17.38 20.00 8.93
CA GLU A 27 -17.84 19.53 10.24
C GLU A 27 -18.97 20.42 10.81
N VAL A 28 -18.84 21.74 10.70
CA VAL A 28 -19.89 22.69 11.10
C VAL A 28 -21.15 22.51 10.25
N LEU A 29 -21.00 22.32 8.93
CA LEU A 29 -22.12 22.07 8.02
C LEU A 29 -22.82 20.73 8.31
N LEU A 30 -22.06 19.68 8.63
CA LEU A 30 -22.57 18.38 9.04
C LEU A 30 -23.28 18.47 10.40
N ALA A 31 -22.81 19.30 11.34
CA ALA A 31 -23.47 19.49 12.62
C ALA A 31 -24.79 20.28 12.48
N THR A 32 -24.83 21.26 11.57
CA THR A 32 -25.95 22.21 11.46
C THR A 32 -27.04 21.76 10.50
N SER A 33 -26.70 21.00 9.45
CA SER A 33 -27.63 20.64 8.38
C SER A 33 -27.94 19.13 8.31
N PRO A 34 -29.19 18.69 8.55
CA PRO A 34 -29.56 17.28 8.44
C PRO A 34 -29.53 16.77 6.99
N GLU A 35 -29.66 17.66 6.00
CA GLU A 35 -29.53 17.29 4.58
C GLU A 35 -28.09 16.89 4.24
N TRP A 36 -27.09 17.60 4.78
CA TRP A 36 -25.68 17.26 4.61
C TRP A 36 -25.34 15.93 5.27
N GLN A 37 -25.85 15.67 6.47
CA GLN A 37 -25.68 14.37 7.13
C GLN A 37 -26.29 13.22 6.31
N LYS A 38 -27.43 13.44 5.66
CA LYS A 38 -28.07 12.44 4.81
C LYS A 38 -27.20 12.14 3.58
N ARG A 39 -26.67 13.17 2.91
CA ARG A 39 -25.78 13.00 1.75
C ARG A 39 -24.47 12.34 2.11
N TYR A 40 -23.84 12.76 3.20
CA TYR A 40 -22.62 12.14 3.69
C TYR A 40 -22.81 10.65 3.94
N ARG A 41 -23.93 10.26 4.60
CA ARG A 41 -24.28 8.84 4.78
C ARG A 41 -24.46 8.11 3.44
N GLN A 42 -25.13 8.71 2.47
CA GLN A 42 -25.31 8.12 1.13
C GLN A 42 -23.98 7.92 0.39
N MET A 43 -23.05 8.88 0.47
CA MET A 43 -21.73 8.74 -0.14
C MET A 43 -20.87 7.68 0.57
N VAL A 44 -20.88 7.64 1.91
CA VAL A 44 -20.21 6.60 2.68
C VAL A 44 -20.75 5.22 2.34
N GLU A 45 -22.08 5.08 2.23
CA GLU A 45 -22.72 3.83 1.83
C GLU A 45 -22.31 3.40 0.41
N ALA A 46 -22.30 4.33 -0.56
CA ALA A 46 -21.86 4.06 -1.92
C ALA A 46 -20.37 3.63 -1.99
N VAL A 47 -19.48 4.34 -1.29
CA VAL A 47 -18.04 4.00 -1.21
C VAL A 47 -17.85 2.63 -0.57
N ASN A 48 -18.58 2.34 0.50
CA ASN A 48 -18.54 1.02 1.14
C ASN A 48 -19.04 -0.06 0.20
N LEU A 49 -20.13 0.18 -0.54
CA LEU A 49 -20.64 -0.78 -1.52
C LEU A 49 -19.58 -1.10 -2.57
N VAL A 50 -18.94 -0.08 -3.15
CA VAL A 50 -17.84 -0.25 -4.11
C VAL A 50 -16.66 -1.03 -3.52
N ARG A 51 -16.27 -0.74 -2.27
CA ARG A 51 -15.19 -1.47 -1.57
C ARG A 51 -15.55 -2.92 -1.22
N THR A 52 -16.83 -3.22 -1.06
CA THR A 52 -17.32 -4.59 -0.80
C THR A 52 -17.61 -5.39 -2.06
N LEU A 53 -17.52 -4.78 -3.25
CA LEU A 53 -17.63 -5.53 -4.49
C LEU A 53 -16.50 -6.58 -4.53
N PRO A 54 -16.80 -7.84 -4.88
CA PRO A 54 -15.78 -8.86 -5.00
C PRO A 54 -14.76 -8.44 -6.06
N GLU A 55 -13.48 -8.55 -5.72
CA GLU A 55 -12.40 -8.39 -6.68
C GLU A 55 -12.44 -9.56 -7.66
N GLU A 56 -13.09 -9.37 -8.80
CA GLU A 56 -13.05 -10.35 -9.88
C GLU A 56 -11.67 -10.24 -10.57
N PRO A 57 -10.83 -11.29 -10.51
CA PRO A 57 -9.51 -11.22 -11.11
C PRO A 57 -9.66 -11.02 -12.61
N MET A 58 -8.99 -9.98 -13.13
CA MET A 58 -8.96 -9.70 -14.55
C MET A 58 -8.58 -10.98 -15.32
N PRO A 59 -9.35 -11.39 -16.34
CA PRO A 59 -9.01 -12.57 -17.13
C PRO A 59 -7.57 -12.45 -17.65
N ARG A 60 -6.77 -13.52 -17.50
CA ARG A 60 -5.33 -13.52 -17.88
C ARG A 60 -5.09 -13.07 -19.32
N ASP A 61 -6.10 -13.23 -20.16
CA ASP A 61 -6.02 -12.94 -21.60
C ASP A 61 -6.45 -11.50 -21.93
N PHE A 62 -7.03 -10.75 -21.00
CA PHE A 62 -7.50 -9.40 -21.25
C PHE A 62 -6.35 -8.43 -21.56
N SER A 63 -5.29 -8.47 -20.76
CA SER A 63 -4.08 -7.66 -20.99
C SER A 63 -3.41 -8.03 -22.32
N GLN A 64 -3.38 -9.32 -22.67
CA GLN A 64 -2.86 -9.82 -23.95
C GLN A 64 -3.71 -9.32 -25.12
N GLY A 65 -5.03 -9.32 -24.97
CA GLY A 65 -5.96 -8.78 -25.97
C GLY A 65 -5.77 -7.28 -26.23
N ILE A 66 -5.61 -6.48 -25.17
CA ILE A 66 -5.33 -5.04 -25.31
C ILE A 66 -3.98 -4.82 -26.00
N LEU A 67 -2.93 -5.54 -25.60
CA LEU A 67 -1.60 -5.40 -26.20
C LEU A 67 -1.60 -5.81 -27.68
N ALA A 68 -2.29 -6.90 -28.03
CA ALA A 68 -2.46 -7.32 -29.41
C ALA A 68 -3.20 -6.25 -30.24
N GLN A 69 -4.24 -5.64 -29.67
CA GLN A 69 -4.98 -4.57 -30.35
C GLN A 69 -4.16 -3.29 -30.52
N ILE A 70 -3.33 -2.92 -29.54
CA ILE A 70 -2.39 -1.79 -29.65
C ILE A 70 -1.35 -2.06 -30.74
N ALA A 71 -0.75 -3.25 -30.76
CA ALA A 71 0.21 -3.66 -31.78
C ALA A 71 -0.40 -3.60 -33.19
N GLN A 72 -1.64 -4.09 -33.34
CA GLN A 72 -2.36 -4.03 -34.61
C GLN A 72 -2.61 -2.59 -35.08
N ARG A 73 -2.95 -1.66 -34.17
CA ARG A 73 -3.10 -0.24 -34.51
C ARG A 73 -1.79 0.41 -34.92
N GLN A 74 -0.67 0.08 -34.27
CA GLN A 74 0.64 0.62 -34.64
C GLN A 74 1.08 0.15 -36.03
N GLN A 75 0.85 -1.14 -36.35
CA GLN A 75 1.13 -1.67 -37.68
C GLN A 75 0.28 -1.00 -38.77
N ALA A 76 -1.01 -0.77 -38.49
CA ALA A 76 -1.89 -0.07 -39.42
C ALA A 76 -1.47 1.39 -39.66
N GLN A 77 -0.93 2.08 -38.65
CA GLN A 77 -0.41 3.44 -38.79
C GLN A 77 0.89 3.50 -39.60
N GLN A 78 1.80 2.53 -39.41
CA GLN A 78 3.04 2.45 -40.19
C GLN A 78 2.77 2.09 -41.66
N ALA A 79 1.77 1.24 -41.94
CA ALA A 79 1.38 0.90 -43.30
C ALA A 79 0.69 2.07 -44.03
N ALA A 80 0.15 3.04 -43.29
CA ALA A 80 -0.58 4.17 -43.82
C ALA A 80 0.28 5.43 -44.06
N GLU A 81 1.58 5.42 -43.70
CA GLU A 81 2.51 6.48 -44.15
C GLU A 81 2.88 6.23 -45.63
N PRO A 82 2.36 7.05 -46.57
CA PRO A 82 2.70 6.87 -47.96
C PRO A 82 4.16 7.29 -48.14
N VAL A 83 5.00 6.35 -48.55
CA VAL A 83 6.37 6.60 -49.02
C VAL A 83 6.29 7.62 -50.15
N ALA A 84 6.58 8.88 -49.83
CA ALA A 84 6.73 9.94 -50.82
C ALA A 84 7.93 9.57 -51.69
N GLN A 85 7.64 8.98 -52.86
CA GLN A 85 8.64 8.67 -53.86
C GLN A 85 9.35 9.97 -54.28
N PRO A 86 10.69 10.06 -54.17
CA PRO A 86 11.41 11.17 -54.75
C PRO A 86 11.32 11.07 -56.26
N ALA A 87 10.57 11.99 -56.87
CA ALA A 87 10.47 12.11 -58.31
C ALA A 87 11.84 12.44 -58.92
N ASN A 88 12.18 11.67 -59.95
CA ASN A 88 13.37 11.78 -60.79
C ASN A 88 13.70 13.24 -61.21
N ALA A 89 14.94 13.65 -61.01
CA ALA A 89 15.57 14.75 -61.73
C ALA A 89 16.78 14.20 -62.52
N PRO A 90 16.93 14.55 -63.82
CA PRO A 90 17.95 13.96 -64.67
C PRO A 90 19.33 14.60 -64.47
N ALA A 91 20.34 13.81 -64.83
CA ALA A 91 21.76 14.08 -64.76
C ALA A 91 22.17 15.44 -65.38
N SER A 92 23.04 16.16 -64.66
CA SER A 92 23.98 17.10 -65.27
C SER A 92 25.32 17.04 -64.54
N ASP A 93 26.36 17.09 -65.36
CA ASP A 93 27.77 16.81 -65.08
C ASP A 93 28.42 17.72 -64.03
N GLY A 94 29.48 17.13 -63.46
CA GLY A 94 30.38 17.63 -62.41
C GLY A 94 30.64 19.14 -62.33
N ILE A 95 30.57 19.64 -61.09
CA ILE A 95 31.48 20.65 -60.53
C ILE A 95 31.66 20.33 -59.02
N LYS A 96 32.88 20.56 -58.54
CA LYS A 96 33.45 20.27 -57.20
C LYS A 96 32.65 20.89 -56.03
N PRO A 97 32.64 20.28 -54.83
CA PRO A 97 31.92 20.83 -53.69
C PRO A 97 32.68 22.02 -53.09
N LEU A 98 32.04 23.20 -53.11
CA LEU A 98 32.45 24.37 -52.34
C LEU A 98 31.55 24.47 -51.10
N VAL A 99 32.09 24.06 -49.96
CA VAL A 99 31.48 24.23 -48.64
C VAL A 99 31.38 25.73 -48.36
N THR A 100 30.15 26.24 -48.34
CA THR A 100 29.85 27.63 -47.95
C THR A 100 29.18 27.61 -46.59
N VAL A 101 29.96 27.89 -45.54
CA VAL A 101 29.45 28.12 -44.19
C VAL A 101 28.84 29.52 -44.18
N SER A 102 27.52 29.61 -43.94
CA SER A 102 26.85 30.88 -43.68
C SER A 102 26.88 31.17 -42.17
N PRO A 103 27.31 32.36 -41.71
CA PRO A 103 27.19 32.74 -40.32
C PRO A 103 25.80 33.31 -40.07
N SER A 104 25.01 32.69 -39.20
CA SER A 104 23.79 33.30 -38.65
C SER A 104 24.18 34.22 -37.49
N ALA A 105 24.23 35.51 -37.77
CA ALA A 105 24.13 36.57 -36.77
C ALA A 105 22.67 37.03 -36.63
N ASP A 106 22.35 37.52 -35.44
CA ASP A 106 21.20 38.35 -35.07
C ASP A 106 19.79 37.76 -35.12
N ARG A 107 19.32 37.31 -33.94
CA ARG A 107 17.92 37.53 -33.52
C ARG A 107 17.85 38.01 -32.07
N SER A 108 17.41 39.24 -31.94
CA SER A 108 17.09 40.00 -30.73
C SER A 108 15.92 39.39 -29.93
N PRO A 109 15.89 39.56 -28.59
CA PRO A 109 14.79 39.12 -27.74
C PRO A 109 13.83 40.27 -27.44
N ALA A 110 12.77 40.42 -28.21
CA ALA A 110 11.64 41.27 -27.84
C ALA A 110 10.37 40.78 -28.54
N ASP A 111 9.57 39.98 -27.82
CA ASP A 111 8.09 40.02 -27.82
C ASP A 111 7.53 38.70 -27.26
N ARG A 112 7.51 38.60 -25.93
CA ARG A 112 6.62 37.68 -25.21
C ARG A 112 5.38 38.46 -24.79
N ARG A 113 4.27 38.31 -25.53
CA ARG A 113 2.93 38.45 -24.94
C ARG A 113 2.03 37.28 -25.29
N ARG A 114 1.57 36.64 -24.22
CA ARG A 114 0.66 35.50 -24.10
C ARG A 114 -0.63 35.66 -24.92
N ARG A 115 -0.97 34.64 -25.70
CA ARG A 115 -2.33 34.06 -25.75
C ARG A 115 -2.20 32.53 -25.89
N LYS A 116 -2.56 31.80 -24.83
CA LYS A 116 -2.77 30.35 -24.89
C LYS A 116 -4.22 30.12 -25.31
N SER A 117 -4.45 29.69 -26.56
CA SER A 117 -5.69 29.03 -26.94
C SER A 117 -5.48 27.53 -26.76
N SER A 118 -6.08 26.93 -25.73
CA SER A 118 -6.12 25.48 -25.60
C SER A 118 -7.13 24.92 -26.60
N SER A 119 -6.64 24.50 -27.76
CA SER A 119 -7.40 23.59 -28.62
C SER A 119 -7.39 22.22 -27.97
N ILE A 120 -8.45 21.91 -27.22
CA ILE A 120 -8.76 20.53 -26.85
C ILE A 120 -8.99 19.80 -28.18
N SER A 121 -8.15 18.81 -28.47
CA SER A 121 -8.24 18.10 -29.74
C SER A 121 -9.59 17.37 -29.81
N PRO A 122 -10.27 17.39 -30.97
CA PRO A 122 -11.59 16.75 -31.13
C PRO A 122 -11.58 15.24 -30.84
N VAL A 123 -10.39 14.64 -30.82
CA VAL A 123 -10.16 13.24 -30.42
C VAL A 123 -10.55 13.00 -28.96
N TRP A 124 -10.25 13.92 -28.05
CA TRP A 124 -10.61 13.78 -26.63
C TRP A 124 -12.12 13.89 -26.38
N LEU A 125 -12.81 14.73 -27.17
CA LEU A 125 -14.27 14.80 -27.11
C LEU A 125 -14.95 13.53 -27.66
N ALA A 126 -14.39 12.94 -28.73
CA ALA A 126 -14.89 11.67 -29.25
C ALA A 126 -14.70 10.51 -28.25
N LEU A 127 -13.56 10.48 -27.54
CA LEU A 127 -13.26 9.45 -26.55
C LEU A 127 -14.17 9.58 -25.32
N ALA A 128 -14.40 10.80 -24.84
CA ALA A 128 -15.34 11.06 -23.76
C ALA A 128 -16.78 10.66 -24.13
N ALA A 129 -17.22 10.94 -25.37
CA ALA A 129 -18.54 10.54 -25.86
C ALA A 129 -18.72 9.00 -25.91
N CYS A 130 -17.69 8.27 -26.36
CA CYS A 130 -17.74 6.80 -26.39
C CYS A 130 -17.85 6.16 -25.00
N VAL A 131 -17.17 6.74 -24.00
CA VAL A 131 -17.24 6.24 -22.61
C VAL A 131 -18.64 6.45 -22.02
N VAL A 132 -19.27 7.60 -22.28
CA VAL A 132 -20.65 7.87 -21.81
C VAL A 132 -21.66 6.93 -22.47
N VAL A 133 -21.52 6.62 -23.76
CA VAL A 133 -22.40 5.67 -24.45
C VAL A 133 -22.22 4.24 -23.92
N ALA A 134 -20.99 3.81 -23.65
CA ALA A 134 -20.72 2.48 -23.10
C ALA A 134 -21.29 2.30 -21.68
N ILE A 135 -21.16 3.31 -20.83
CA ILE A 135 -21.74 3.31 -19.48
C ILE A 135 -23.27 3.31 -19.57
N GLY A 136 -23.87 4.11 -20.46
CA GLY A 136 -25.31 4.13 -20.69
C GLY A 136 -25.85 2.77 -21.18
N LEU A 137 -25.12 2.09 -22.07
CA LEU A 137 -25.52 0.78 -22.58
C LEU A 137 -25.44 -0.31 -21.50
N GLY A 138 -24.40 -0.27 -20.65
CA GLY A 138 -24.26 -1.19 -19.52
C GLY A 138 -25.43 -1.07 -18.53
N ILE A 139 -25.83 0.16 -18.21
CA ILE A 139 -26.97 0.42 -17.33
C ILE A 139 -28.29 -0.04 -17.98
N ALA A 140 -28.48 0.16 -19.29
CA ALA A 140 -29.68 -0.27 -20.01
C ALA A 140 -29.84 -1.80 -20.07
N ILE A 141 -28.73 -2.54 -20.18
CA ILE A 141 -28.73 -4.01 -20.17
C ILE A 141 -29.04 -4.54 -18.75
N GLN A 142 -28.46 -3.93 -17.73
CA GLN A 142 -28.61 -4.38 -16.34
C GLN A 142 -30.00 -4.05 -15.75
N THR A 143 -30.69 -3.05 -16.32
CA THR A 143 -32.07 -2.68 -15.93
C THR A 143 -33.16 -3.43 -16.70
N GLY A 144 -32.80 -4.42 -17.53
CA GLY A 144 -33.77 -5.31 -18.18
C GLY A 144 -34.59 -4.64 -19.30
N MET A 145 -34.13 -3.51 -19.87
CA MET A 145 -34.87 -2.80 -20.92
C MET A 145 -34.94 -3.53 -22.28
N PHE A 146 -34.40 -4.75 -22.39
CA PHE A 146 -34.38 -5.55 -23.62
C PHE A 146 -35.01 -6.95 -23.47
N GLU A 147 -35.97 -7.13 -22.56
CA GLU A 147 -36.85 -8.32 -22.59
C GLU A 147 -37.92 -8.18 -23.68
N GLY A 148 -37.51 -8.50 -24.92
CA GLY A 148 -38.43 -8.77 -26.02
C GLY A 148 -39.03 -10.17 -25.89
N ASN A 149 -40.36 -10.23 -25.71
CA ASN A 149 -41.17 -11.44 -25.79
C ASN A 149 -40.83 -12.27 -27.05
N SER A 150 -40.12 -13.38 -26.88
CA SER A 150 -40.05 -14.45 -27.87
C SER A 150 -40.78 -15.68 -27.34
N THR A 151 -42.06 -15.78 -27.70
CA THR A 151 -42.84 -17.02 -27.61
C THR A 151 -42.23 -18.08 -28.53
N PRO A 152 -41.89 -19.29 -28.06
CA PRO A 152 -41.48 -20.37 -28.95
C PRO A 152 -42.69 -20.91 -29.71
N VAL A 153 -42.64 -20.80 -31.03
CA VAL A 153 -43.55 -21.45 -31.98
C VAL A 153 -43.26 -22.94 -31.99
N ALA A 154 -44.31 -23.75 -31.80
CA ALA A 154 -44.29 -25.20 -31.93
C ALA A 154 -43.99 -25.62 -33.38
N ILE A 155 -43.13 -26.62 -33.56
CA ILE A 155 -42.99 -27.37 -34.82
C ILE A 155 -43.30 -28.84 -34.53
N GLU A 156 -44.17 -29.37 -35.37
CA GLU A 156 -44.83 -30.67 -35.37
C GLU A 156 -44.22 -31.57 -36.49
N GLY A 157 -44.17 -32.89 -36.25
CA GLY A 157 -43.76 -33.97 -37.19
C GLY A 157 -42.38 -34.56 -36.89
N GLY A 158 -42.19 -35.83 -36.48
CA GLY A 158 -42.54 -37.14 -37.11
C GLY A 158 -41.19 -37.78 -37.58
N ASP A 159 -40.81 -39.05 -37.45
CA ASP A 159 -41.38 -40.34 -37.06
C ASP A 159 -40.23 -41.30 -36.62
N ASP A 160 -40.61 -42.45 -36.03
CA ASP A 160 -39.94 -43.78 -36.03
C ASP A 160 -38.55 -44.01 -35.38
N GLU A 161 -38.51 -44.72 -34.24
CA GLU A 161 -38.21 -46.17 -34.22
C GLU A 161 -38.42 -46.81 -32.82
N LYS A 162 -39.00 -48.02 -32.83
CA LYS A 162 -39.27 -48.94 -31.70
C LYS A 162 -37.98 -49.51 -31.11
N VAL A 163 -37.93 -49.79 -29.78
CA VAL A 163 -37.55 -51.11 -29.20
C VAL A 163 -38.01 -51.24 -27.71
N LYS A 164 -38.92 -52.20 -27.50
CA LYS A 164 -39.15 -53.17 -26.39
C LYS A 164 -38.84 -52.86 -24.90
N ASP A 165 -39.91 -52.95 -24.11
CA ASP A 165 -40.06 -53.49 -22.73
C ASP A 165 -39.65 -54.98 -22.61
N PRO A 166 -39.30 -55.54 -21.42
CA PRO A 166 -40.20 -55.64 -20.25
C PRO A 166 -39.59 -55.51 -18.83
N GLY A 167 -40.44 -55.17 -17.84
CA GLY A 167 -40.15 -55.10 -16.38
C GLY A 167 -40.06 -56.46 -15.66
N PRO A 168 -40.50 -56.65 -14.39
CA PRO A 168 -40.90 -55.70 -13.33
C PRO A 168 -40.44 -56.08 -11.89
N ALA A 169 -41.01 -55.38 -10.88
CA ALA A 169 -41.15 -55.70 -9.44
C ALA A 169 -40.13 -55.04 -8.48
N LEU A 170 -40.43 -54.61 -7.24
CA LEU A 170 -41.45 -54.98 -6.24
C LEU A 170 -41.72 -53.80 -5.27
N ALA A 171 -42.99 -53.64 -4.86
CA ALA A 171 -43.52 -53.47 -3.48
C ALA A 171 -43.10 -52.28 -2.59
N THR A 172 -44.02 -51.33 -2.34
CA THR A 172 -44.97 -51.21 -1.20
C THR A 172 -44.40 -50.63 0.09
N ASN A 173 -44.93 -49.50 0.56
CA ASN A 173 -45.76 -49.50 1.76
C ASN A 173 -46.54 -48.19 1.96
N THR A 174 -47.66 -48.36 2.63
CA THR A 174 -48.88 -47.55 2.62
C THR A 174 -49.15 -46.99 4.02
N ASP A 175 -49.73 -45.79 4.06
CA ASP A 175 -50.60 -45.17 5.07
C ASP A 175 -50.40 -45.39 6.59
N GLN A 176 -50.44 -44.27 7.32
CA GLN A 176 -51.38 -44.10 8.44
C GLN A 176 -51.66 -42.61 8.77
N LYS A 177 -52.84 -42.13 8.32
CA LYS A 177 -53.92 -41.45 9.09
C LYS A 177 -53.58 -41.21 10.58
N GLY A 178 -53.67 -40.04 11.22
CA GLY A 178 -54.56 -38.87 11.12
C GLY A 178 -55.15 -38.62 12.52
N THR A 179 -55.15 -37.39 13.04
CA THR A 179 -56.21 -36.79 13.90
C THR A 179 -55.84 -35.38 14.38
N ASP A 180 -56.82 -34.48 14.26
CA ASP A 180 -56.92 -33.14 14.81
C ASP A 180 -56.89 -33.09 16.34
N THR A 181 -56.32 -32.01 16.90
CA THR A 181 -56.90 -31.36 18.09
C THR A 181 -56.42 -29.91 18.23
N LYS A 182 -57.39 -29.02 18.46
CA LYS A 182 -57.28 -27.57 18.63
C LYS A 182 -56.53 -27.14 19.92
N PRO A 183 -56.05 -25.89 19.99
CA PRO A 183 -55.26 -25.36 21.09
C PRO A 183 -56.11 -24.74 22.22
N LEU A 184 -55.58 -24.78 23.44
CA LEU A 184 -56.06 -23.99 24.57
C LEU A 184 -54.83 -23.51 25.36
N ILE A 185 -54.44 -22.24 25.20
CA ILE A 185 -53.55 -21.56 26.14
C ILE A 185 -54.20 -20.23 26.50
N ASP A 186 -54.55 -20.16 27.77
CA ASP A 186 -55.15 -19.06 28.51
C ASP A 186 -54.01 -18.17 29.02
N VAL A 187 -53.95 -16.89 28.62
CA VAL A 187 -52.99 -15.91 29.16
C VAL A 187 -53.77 -14.66 29.55
N LYS A 188 -53.84 -14.43 30.86
CA LYS A 188 -54.28 -13.19 31.51
C LYS A 188 -53.34 -12.02 31.19
N PRO A 189 -53.86 -10.78 31.07
CA PRO A 189 -53.03 -9.59 30.93
C PRO A 189 -52.59 -9.09 32.31
N ASP A 190 -51.30 -8.77 32.44
CA ASP A 190 -50.77 -8.02 33.58
C ASP A 190 -50.35 -6.64 33.09
N GLU A 191 -51.05 -5.63 33.61
CA GLU A 191 -50.80 -4.21 33.37
C GLU A 191 -49.63 -3.74 34.22
N THR A 192 -48.61 -3.14 33.60
CA THR A 192 -47.75 -2.16 34.29
C THR A 192 -47.42 -0.99 33.37
N PRO A 193 -47.25 0.23 33.93
CA PRO A 193 -47.41 1.48 33.20
C PRO A 193 -46.08 1.96 32.60
N ARG A 194 -46.17 2.58 31.43
CA ARG A 194 -45.09 3.34 30.79
C ARG A 194 -44.80 4.63 31.58
N PRO A 195 -43.54 5.05 31.75
CA PRO A 195 -43.24 6.39 32.21
C PRO A 195 -43.45 7.40 31.07
N SER A 196 -44.22 8.44 31.36
CA SER A 196 -44.43 9.62 30.51
C SER A 196 -43.14 10.43 30.43
N PHE A 197 -42.72 10.78 29.21
CA PHE A 197 -41.71 11.80 29.00
C PHE A 197 -42.25 13.18 29.39
N PRO A 198 -41.42 14.10 29.94
CA PRO A 198 -41.84 15.46 30.24
C PRO A 198 -42.02 16.28 28.96
N ASP A 199 -43.03 17.14 28.99
CA ASP A 199 -43.45 18.05 27.92
C ASP A 199 -42.48 19.23 27.78
N VAL A 200 -42.27 19.69 26.54
CA VAL A 200 -41.21 20.62 26.13
C VAL A 200 -41.49 22.07 26.55
N GLU A 201 -42.68 22.38 27.07
CA GLU A 201 -43.06 23.72 27.52
C GLU A 201 -42.70 24.03 29.00
N GLN A 202 -42.09 23.10 29.75
CA GLN A 202 -41.74 23.30 31.17
C GLN A 202 -40.26 23.63 31.45
N LEU A 203 -39.44 23.83 30.41
CA LEU A 203 -38.01 24.17 30.53
C LEU A 203 -37.66 25.64 30.26
N ALA A 204 -38.66 26.51 30.03
CA ALA A 204 -38.42 27.88 29.56
C ALA A 204 -38.56 28.99 30.62
N ASN A 205 -38.88 28.70 31.89
CA ASN A 205 -39.01 29.73 32.92
C ASN A 205 -38.42 29.29 34.26
N GLN A 206 -37.10 29.45 34.41
CA GLN A 206 -36.45 29.58 35.71
C GLN A 206 -35.37 30.65 35.63
N GLU A 207 -35.80 31.89 35.82
CA GLU A 207 -34.94 32.97 36.27
C GLU A 207 -34.62 32.73 37.75
N ASN A 208 -33.34 32.69 38.12
CA ASN A 208 -32.90 33.08 39.46
C ASN A 208 -31.42 33.49 39.47
N PRO A 209 -31.03 34.37 40.40
CA PRO A 209 -30.01 35.38 40.18
C PRO A 209 -28.60 34.94 40.61
N LEU A 210 -27.61 35.63 40.03
CA LEU A 210 -26.18 35.56 40.36
C LEU A 210 -25.92 35.91 41.83
N PRO A 211 -25.05 35.17 42.54
CA PRO A 211 -24.35 35.68 43.71
C PRO A 211 -22.91 36.10 43.39
N MET A 212 -22.50 37.12 44.12
CA MET A 212 -21.26 37.89 43.97
C MET A 212 -19.98 37.11 44.28
N GLU A 213 -18.91 37.72 43.77
CA GLU A 213 -17.50 37.52 44.07
C GLU A 213 -17.19 37.53 45.57
N ASP A 214 -16.31 36.62 46.01
CA ASP A 214 -15.26 36.94 46.98
C ASP A 214 -14.04 36.02 46.75
N PRO A 215 -12.80 36.50 46.96
CA PRO A 215 -11.58 35.79 46.57
C PRO A 215 -10.94 35.05 47.76
N GLY A 216 -10.29 33.91 47.50
CA GLY A 216 -9.22 33.42 48.36
C GLY A 216 -9.06 31.91 48.52
N MET A 217 -7.81 31.49 48.29
CA MET A 217 -7.11 30.27 48.74
C MET A 217 -7.31 28.95 47.99
N ASP A 218 -6.21 28.55 47.34
CA ASP A 218 -5.41 27.34 47.61
C ASP A 218 -6.15 26.08 48.08
N GLY A 219 -6.17 25.08 47.20
CA GLY A 219 -6.55 23.71 47.55
C GLY A 219 -6.39 22.78 46.35
N GLU A 220 -5.39 21.91 46.42
CA GLU A 220 -5.24 20.73 45.58
C GLU A 220 -6.54 19.91 45.58
N GLU A 221 -6.99 19.43 44.42
CA GLU A 221 -7.94 18.31 44.39
C GLU A 221 -7.72 17.35 43.21
N ASN A 222 -7.28 16.16 43.60
CA ASN A 222 -7.23 14.92 42.84
C ASN A 222 -8.61 14.55 42.27
N LYS A 223 -8.71 14.38 40.95
CA LYS A 223 -9.86 13.71 40.33
C LYS A 223 -9.68 12.20 40.41
N SER A 224 -10.50 11.59 41.26
CA SER A 224 -10.61 10.14 41.40
C SER A 224 -11.42 9.54 40.24
N GLY A 225 -10.81 8.59 39.54
CA GLY A 225 -11.46 7.72 38.57
C GLY A 225 -12.33 6.68 39.28
N SER A 226 -13.57 6.56 38.84
CA SER A 226 -14.52 5.52 39.21
C SER A 226 -14.04 4.15 38.72
N GLY A 227 -13.43 3.36 39.60
CA GLY A 227 -13.09 1.96 39.36
C GLY A 227 -13.82 1.04 40.34
N PHE A 228 -14.60 0.10 39.81
CA PHE A 228 -15.19 -1.01 40.57
C PHE A 228 -14.09 -1.82 41.28
N ARG A 229 -14.17 -1.95 42.61
CA ARG A 229 -13.29 -2.82 43.42
C ARG A 229 -14.03 -4.08 43.86
N ILE A 230 -13.64 -5.24 43.34
CA ILE A 230 -13.99 -6.54 43.92
C ILE A 230 -12.94 -6.86 45.00
N ARG A 231 -13.41 -7.08 46.24
CA ARG A 231 -12.58 -7.52 47.37
C ARG A 231 -12.38 -9.03 47.32
N VAL A 232 -11.12 -9.49 47.25
CA VAL A 232 -10.77 -10.87 47.59
C VAL A 232 -10.06 -10.87 48.94
N ARG A 233 -10.69 -11.53 49.93
CA ARG A 233 -10.11 -11.81 51.24
C ARG A 233 -9.13 -12.98 51.10
N THR A 234 -7.91 -12.82 51.58
CA THR A 234 -7.04 -13.95 51.91
C THR A 234 -7.18 -14.28 53.40
N LYS A 235 -7.29 -15.57 53.74
CA LYS A 235 -6.63 -16.16 54.92
C LYS A 235 -6.45 -17.68 54.74
N PRO A 236 -5.47 -18.27 55.46
CA PRO A 236 -4.66 -19.39 54.99
C PRO A 236 -4.95 -20.70 55.73
N GLY A 237 -4.58 -21.81 55.08
CA GLY A 237 -4.19 -23.06 55.73
C GLY A 237 -5.31 -24.08 55.96
N GLU A 238 -5.37 -25.11 55.11
CA GLU A 238 -5.66 -26.48 55.54
C GLU A 238 -5.23 -27.48 54.45
N ASN A 239 -4.33 -28.40 54.81
CA ASN A 239 -3.87 -29.49 53.95
C ASN A 239 -4.94 -30.59 53.89
N LYS A 240 -5.26 -31.10 52.70
CA LYS A 240 -5.86 -32.44 52.49
C LYS A 240 -5.51 -33.00 51.10
N PRO A 241 -5.50 -34.34 50.95
CA PRO A 241 -4.68 -35.06 50.00
C PRO A 241 -5.21 -35.03 48.56
N THR A 242 -4.30 -35.13 47.61
CA THR A 242 -4.50 -35.24 46.16
C THR A 242 -5.50 -36.35 45.78
N PRO A 243 -6.54 -36.03 44.99
CA PRO A 243 -7.24 -37.02 44.20
C PRO A 243 -6.55 -37.22 42.85
N GLU A 244 -6.43 -38.49 42.45
CA GLU A 244 -6.05 -38.94 41.12
C GLU A 244 -7.06 -38.43 40.08
N THR A 245 -6.73 -37.31 39.46
CA THR A 245 -7.22 -36.94 38.13
C THR A 245 -6.27 -35.87 37.61
N MET A 246 -5.38 -36.26 36.71
CA MET A 246 -4.56 -35.33 35.94
C MET A 246 -5.48 -34.45 35.08
N VAL A 247 -5.97 -33.36 35.65
CA VAL A 247 -6.37 -32.19 34.88
C VAL A 247 -5.08 -31.49 34.51
N ARG A 248 -4.76 -31.45 33.21
CA ARG A 248 -3.65 -30.65 32.69
C ARG A 248 -3.77 -29.24 33.28
N PRO A 249 -2.68 -28.64 33.80
CA PRO A 249 -2.75 -27.28 34.31
C PRO A 249 -3.31 -26.37 33.21
N PRO A 250 -4.19 -25.42 33.54
CA PRO A 250 -4.57 -24.40 32.58
C PRO A 250 -3.29 -23.74 32.07
N ALA A 251 -3.22 -23.55 30.75
CA ALA A 251 -2.16 -22.80 30.10
C ALA A 251 -1.87 -21.54 30.93
N ILE A 252 -0.57 -21.32 31.19
CA ILE A 252 -0.05 -20.14 31.87
C ILE A 252 -0.84 -18.94 31.37
N ALA A 253 -1.52 -18.27 32.30
CA ALA A 253 -2.27 -17.07 32.03
C ALA A 253 -1.34 -16.09 31.31
N ARG A 254 -1.63 -15.89 30.02
CA ARG A 254 -1.06 -14.82 29.20
C ARG A 254 -1.18 -13.54 30.04
N SER A 255 -0.06 -12.92 30.40
CA SER A 255 -0.06 -11.56 30.94
C SER A 255 -0.82 -10.69 29.95
N VAL A 256 -1.89 -10.08 30.43
CA VAL A 256 -2.89 -9.41 29.59
C VAL A 256 -2.37 -8.02 29.25
N TYR A 257 -1.43 -7.95 28.31
CA TYR A 257 -1.06 -6.68 27.69
C TYR A 257 -2.32 -6.10 27.02
N ASN A 258 -2.62 -4.83 27.28
CA ASN A 258 -3.77 -4.17 26.67
C ASN A 258 -3.39 -3.68 25.25
N LEU A 259 -4.12 -4.14 24.23
CA LEU A 259 -3.84 -3.91 22.80
C LEU A 259 -4.67 -2.77 22.19
N GLU A 260 -5.09 -1.78 22.98
CA GLU A 260 -5.90 -0.65 22.49
C GLU A 260 -5.10 0.28 21.56
N LYS A 261 -5.77 0.82 20.54
CA LYS A 261 -5.19 1.71 19.53
C LYS A 261 -4.85 3.08 20.17
N GLN A 262 -3.57 3.32 20.42
CA GLN A 262 -3.05 4.60 20.87
C GLN A 262 -2.56 5.43 19.67
N ASP A 263 -2.95 6.70 19.59
CA ASP A 263 -2.44 7.64 18.59
C ASP A 263 -1.03 8.09 19.01
N ASP A 264 -0.01 7.28 18.72
CA ASP A 264 1.36 7.60 19.08
C ASP A 264 2.08 8.39 17.98
N LEU A 265 2.42 9.64 18.30
CA LEU A 265 3.28 10.54 17.56
C LEU A 265 4.79 10.15 17.63
N GLY A 266 5.10 8.90 18.03
CA GLY A 266 6.44 8.47 18.46
C GLY A 266 7.40 7.97 17.37
N LEU A 267 6.96 7.92 16.10
CA LEU A 267 7.79 7.44 14.99
C LEU A 267 8.76 8.50 14.44
N ASP A 268 8.61 9.76 14.84
CA ASP A 268 9.27 10.89 14.17
C ASP A 268 10.77 11.01 14.50
N ARG A 269 11.29 10.29 15.50
CA ARG A 269 12.69 10.41 15.97
C ARG A 269 13.32 9.15 16.55
N SER A 270 12.75 7.97 16.29
CA SER A 270 13.24 6.74 16.93
C SER A 270 14.49 6.22 16.22
N GLU A 271 15.64 6.36 16.88
CA GLU A 271 16.77 5.46 16.62
C GLU A 271 16.29 4.01 16.83
N LEU A 272 16.78 3.09 16.01
CA LEU A 272 16.45 1.68 16.15
C LEU A 272 16.91 1.16 17.52
N ILE A 273 16.13 0.26 18.11
CA ILE A 273 16.42 -0.29 19.43
C ILE A 273 17.61 -1.26 19.32
N PRO A 274 18.62 -1.16 20.20
CA PRO A 274 19.68 -2.17 20.27
C PRO A 274 19.10 -3.51 20.72
N LEU A 275 19.39 -4.57 19.98
CA LEU A 275 18.98 -5.94 20.31
C LEU A 275 20.14 -6.64 21.02
N ASP A 276 20.28 -6.38 22.32
CA ASP A 276 21.40 -6.90 23.11
C ASP A 276 21.26 -8.40 23.41
N ASP A 277 20.03 -8.95 23.44
CA ASP A 277 19.77 -10.36 23.69
C ASP A 277 19.63 -11.15 22.38
N ALA A 278 20.65 -11.97 22.09
CA ALA A 278 20.68 -12.85 20.92
C ALA A 278 19.55 -13.89 20.90
N ASN A 279 19.08 -14.34 22.07
CA ASN A 279 18.00 -15.32 22.14
C ASN A 279 16.67 -14.68 21.78
N VAL A 280 16.41 -13.49 22.31
CA VAL A 280 15.19 -12.73 22.02
C VAL A 280 15.13 -12.32 20.55
N SER A 281 16.23 -11.85 19.98
CA SER A 281 16.28 -11.52 18.55
C SER A 281 16.05 -12.74 17.67
N THR A 282 16.66 -13.89 17.99
CA THR A 282 16.43 -15.14 17.24
C THR A 282 14.98 -15.61 17.35
N GLU A 283 14.40 -15.52 18.54
CA GLU A 283 12.99 -15.84 18.76
C GLU A 283 12.08 -14.95 17.92
N LEU A 284 12.29 -13.63 17.95
CA LEU A 284 11.51 -12.67 17.18
C LEU A 284 11.68 -12.88 15.67
N VAL A 285 12.90 -13.12 15.17
CA VAL A 285 13.12 -13.47 13.76
C VAL A 285 12.29 -14.69 13.40
N SER A 286 12.38 -15.78 14.17
CA SER A 286 11.64 -17.02 13.88
C SER A 286 10.12 -16.87 13.96
N TRP A 287 9.65 -15.91 14.77
CA TRP A 287 8.24 -15.62 14.92
C TRP A 287 7.70 -14.77 13.77
N ILE A 288 8.49 -13.80 13.30
CA ILE A 288 8.15 -12.90 12.20
C ILE A 288 8.25 -13.62 10.85
N ASP A 289 9.37 -14.29 10.60
CA ASP A 289 9.67 -15.09 9.40
C ASP A 289 8.73 -16.31 9.36
N ALA A 290 7.61 -16.14 8.66
CA ALA A 290 6.50 -17.08 8.69
C ALA A 290 6.72 -18.24 7.72
N ASP A 291 7.45 -17.99 6.63
CA ASP A 291 7.77 -19.00 5.63
C ASP A 291 9.14 -19.69 5.85
N GLN A 292 9.92 -19.22 6.83
CA GLN A 292 11.21 -19.76 7.25
C GLN A 292 12.28 -19.68 6.16
N ASP A 293 12.21 -18.66 5.30
CA ASP A 293 13.19 -18.45 4.25
C ASP A 293 14.50 -17.80 4.75
N GLY A 294 14.54 -17.42 6.03
CA GLY A 294 15.69 -16.80 6.69
C GLY A 294 15.82 -15.31 6.43
N SER A 295 14.85 -14.71 5.76
CA SER A 295 14.72 -13.28 5.52
C SER A 295 13.40 -12.77 6.09
N ILE A 296 13.32 -11.45 6.33
CA ILE A 296 12.07 -10.83 6.79
C ILE A 296 11.58 -9.94 5.66
N SER A 297 10.48 -10.33 5.05
CA SER A 297 9.83 -9.61 3.95
C SER A 297 8.83 -8.55 4.46
N ASP A 298 8.46 -7.58 3.60
CA ASP A 298 7.47 -6.56 3.96
C ASP A 298 6.09 -7.17 4.30
N PRO A 299 5.57 -8.17 3.56
CA PRO A 299 4.34 -8.84 3.92
C PRO A 299 4.40 -9.54 5.28
N GLU A 300 5.53 -10.14 5.64
CA GLU A 300 5.68 -10.83 6.93
C GLU A 300 5.68 -9.87 8.10
N MET A 301 6.32 -8.69 7.97
CA MET A 301 6.23 -7.64 8.99
C MET A 301 4.77 -7.18 9.19
N GLN A 302 4.01 -7.03 8.11
CA GLN A 302 2.59 -6.67 8.20
C GLN A 302 1.75 -7.79 8.83
N GLN A 303 1.98 -9.04 8.41
CA GLN A 303 1.31 -10.21 8.98
C GLN A 303 1.67 -10.44 10.45
N ALA A 304 2.89 -10.13 10.86
CA ALA A 304 3.33 -10.17 12.25
C ALA A 304 2.44 -9.27 13.13
N TRP A 305 2.14 -8.04 12.70
CA TRP A 305 1.20 -7.18 13.44
C TRP A 305 -0.22 -7.76 13.52
N PHE A 306 -0.73 -8.33 12.42
CA PHE A 306 -2.06 -8.96 12.45
C PHE A 306 -2.11 -10.19 13.36
N ARG A 307 -1.04 -11.01 13.40
CA ARG A 307 -0.90 -12.14 14.32
C ARG A 307 -0.80 -11.68 15.77
N PHE A 308 -0.05 -10.60 16.02
CA PHE A 308 0.13 -10.02 17.35
C PHE A 308 -1.19 -9.46 17.91
N SER A 309 -1.90 -8.67 17.11
CA SER A 309 -3.15 -8.01 17.52
C SER A 309 -4.35 -8.96 17.66
N LYS A 310 -4.30 -10.16 17.06
CA LYS A 310 -5.36 -11.18 17.13
C LYS A 310 -4.82 -12.48 17.72
N PRO A 311 -4.68 -12.56 19.06
CA PRO A 311 -4.06 -13.70 19.75
C PRO A 311 -4.90 -15.00 19.72
N ASP A 312 -6.09 -14.96 19.13
CA ASP A 312 -6.96 -16.13 18.89
C ASP A 312 -6.49 -16.98 17.69
N MET A 313 -5.57 -16.46 16.87
CA MET A 313 -4.90 -17.26 15.86
C MET A 313 -3.91 -18.22 16.53
N GLN A 314 -3.67 -19.39 15.92
CA GLN A 314 -2.68 -20.40 16.36
C GLN A 314 -1.22 -19.91 16.27
N ALA A 315 -0.99 -18.61 16.44
CA ALA A 315 0.32 -18.02 16.44
C ALA A 315 1.15 -18.59 17.61
N PRO A 316 2.42 -18.93 17.38
CA PRO A 316 3.32 -19.32 18.44
C PRO A 316 3.39 -18.21 19.49
N ALA A 317 3.38 -18.59 20.76
CA ALA A 317 3.51 -17.64 21.85
C ALA A 317 4.92 -17.03 21.84
N ILE A 318 4.99 -15.72 22.08
CA ILE A 318 6.24 -14.99 22.28
C ILE A 318 6.58 -14.99 23.78
N SER A 319 7.86 -15.07 24.12
CA SER A 319 8.37 -15.07 25.49
C SER A 319 8.12 -13.74 26.20
N GLU A 320 8.10 -13.79 27.54
CA GLU A 320 7.96 -12.58 28.36
C GLU A 320 9.13 -11.60 28.15
N SER A 321 10.34 -12.12 27.92
CA SER A 321 11.52 -11.30 27.60
C SER A 321 11.36 -10.54 26.28
N ALA A 322 10.79 -11.19 25.26
CA ALA A 322 10.51 -10.54 23.99
C ALA A 322 9.36 -9.52 24.11
N LEU A 323 8.33 -9.80 24.91
CA LEU A 323 7.27 -8.82 25.20
C LEU A 323 7.80 -7.58 25.93
N LYS A 324 8.70 -7.75 26.91
CA LYS A 324 9.37 -6.63 27.60
C LYS A 324 10.29 -5.82 26.69
N LEU A 325 10.88 -6.45 25.68
CA LEU A 325 11.69 -5.74 24.69
C LEU A 325 10.80 -4.93 23.73
N ILE A 326 9.58 -5.42 23.45
CA ILE A 326 8.61 -4.71 22.63
C ILE A 326 8.00 -3.54 23.40
N ASP A 327 7.60 -3.74 24.65
CA ASP A 327 7.08 -2.71 25.55
C ASP A 327 8.20 -1.77 26.01
N HIS A 328 8.52 -0.79 25.16
CA HIS A 328 9.70 0.08 25.35
C HIS A 328 9.49 1.09 26.47
N ASP A 329 8.27 1.58 26.67
CA ASP A 329 7.97 2.50 27.78
C ASP A 329 7.64 1.78 29.11
N MET A 330 7.60 0.44 29.09
CA MET A 330 7.33 -0.46 30.22
C MET A 330 5.98 -0.18 30.90
N ASN A 331 4.98 0.28 30.14
CA ASN A 331 3.66 0.60 30.67
C ASN A 331 2.72 -0.63 30.73
N GLU A 332 3.22 -1.83 30.42
CA GLU A 332 2.50 -3.09 30.31
C GLU A 332 1.43 -3.11 29.20
N LYS A 333 1.57 -2.21 28.22
CA LYS A 333 0.77 -2.15 27.00
C LYS A 333 1.71 -2.00 25.82
N ILE A 334 1.38 -2.69 24.75
CA ILE A 334 2.21 -2.65 23.54
C ILE A 334 1.43 -1.86 22.50
N SER A 335 1.92 -0.67 22.20
CA SER A 335 1.42 0.15 21.12
C SER A 335 1.82 -0.42 19.75
N ALA A 336 1.13 0.01 18.70
CA ALA A 336 1.52 -0.31 17.32
C ALA A 336 2.89 0.28 16.96
N ALA A 337 3.22 1.45 17.51
CA ALA A 337 4.48 2.13 17.24
C ALA A 337 5.66 1.37 17.83
N GLU A 338 5.56 0.96 19.10
CA GLU A 338 6.57 0.14 19.77
C GLU A 338 6.79 -1.20 19.07
N PHE A 339 5.70 -1.89 18.73
CA PHE A 339 5.79 -3.14 17.98
C PHE A 339 6.50 -2.96 16.63
N HIS A 340 6.12 -1.96 15.84
CA HIS A 340 6.78 -1.68 14.57
C HIS A 340 8.25 -1.30 14.76
N LEU A 341 8.58 -0.52 15.79
CA LEU A 341 9.97 -0.16 16.11
C LEU A 341 10.81 -1.41 16.42
N SER A 342 10.30 -2.33 17.24
CA SER A 342 11.00 -3.57 17.58
C SER A 342 11.19 -4.48 16.36
N ILE A 343 10.16 -4.68 15.54
CA ILE A 343 10.27 -5.47 14.30
C ILE A 343 11.21 -4.81 13.29
N ALA A 344 11.13 -3.50 13.10
CA ALA A 344 12.06 -2.76 12.25
C ALA A 344 13.50 -2.96 12.72
N SER A 345 13.73 -2.94 14.04
CA SER A 345 15.06 -3.17 14.63
C SER A 345 15.54 -4.60 14.41
N VAL A 346 14.65 -5.60 14.52
CA VAL A 346 14.96 -7.01 14.22
C VAL A 346 15.37 -7.17 12.76
N ARG A 347 14.57 -6.63 11.83
CA ARG A 347 14.86 -6.70 10.40
C ARG A 347 16.14 -5.95 10.02
N TRP A 348 16.36 -4.78 10.61
CA TRP A 348 17.58 -4.01 10.38
C TRP A 348 18.81 -4.79 10.79
N ASN A 349 18.76 -5.52 11.90
CA ASN A 349 19.88 -6.31 12.40
C ASN A 349 20.05 -7.63 11.65
N SER A 350 18.97 -8.24 11.15
CA SER A 350 19.02 -9.51 10.43
C SER A 350 19.59 -9.42 9.01
N SER A 351 19.43 -8.29 8.32
CA SER A 351 19.87 -8.15 6.91
C SER A 351 20.97 -7.10 6.71
N GLU A 352 22.16 -7.55 6.30
CA GLU A 352 23.24 -6.64 5.89
C GLU A 352 22.89 -5.87 4.60
N GLU A 353 22.13 -6.49 3.70
CA GLU A 353 21.75 -5.87 2.42
C GLU A 353 20.87 -4.63 2.65
N ILE A 354 19.91 -4.72 3.57
CA ILE A 354 19.04 -3.59 3.96
C ILE A 354 19.88 -2.42 4.48
N ARG A 355 20.87 -2.69 5.35
CA ARG A 355 21.78 -1.65 5.87
C ARG A 355 22.65 -1.04 4.78
N ARG A 356 23.19 -1.87 3.89
CA ARG A 356 24.01 -1.41 2.76
C ARG A 356 23.24 -0.45 1.86
N ILE A 357 21.98 -0.75 1.59
CA ILE A 357 21.11 0.12 0.80
C ILE A 357 20.85 1.44 1.54
N TRP A 358 20.55 1.39 2.83
CA TRP A 358 20.34 2.60 3.63
C TRP A 358 21.50 3.57 3.51
N PHE A 359 22.73 3.11 3.72
CA PHE A 359 23.93 3.95 3.63
C PHE A 359 24.20 4.51 2.23
N ARG A 360 23.55 3.99 1.18
CA ARG A 360 23.59 4.60 -0.16
C ARG A 360 22.57 5.72 -0.31
N LEU A 361 21.44 5.63 0.40
CA LEU A 361 20.37 6.62 0.39
C LEU A 361 20.71 7.80 1.30
N ASP A 362 21.18 7.51 2.52
CA ASP A 362 21.67 8.44 3.54
C ASP A 362 23.12 8.87 3.20
N ALA A 363 23.23 9.76 2.22
CA ALA A 363 24.51 10.12 1.60
C ALA A 363 25.34 11.06 2.47
N ASN A 364 24.70 11.88 3.32
CA ASN A 364 25.39 12.73 4.27
C ASN A 364 25.71 12.02 5.60
N GLY A 365 25.14 10.84 5.85
CA GLY A 365 25.39 10.02 7.03
C GLY A 365 24.79 10.59 8.32
N ASP A 366 23.74 11.41 8.21
CA ASP A 366 23.08 12.01 9.38
C ASP A 366 22.07 11.08 10.05
N GLY A 367 21.84 9.90 9.48
CA GLY A 367 20.97 8.87 10.02
C GLY A 367 19.50 9.04 9.64
N VAL A 368 19.16 9.98 8.76
CA VAL A 368 17.84 10.13 8.14
C VAL A 368 17.97 10.24 6.63
N TRP A 369 16.97 9.77 5.89
CA TRP A 369 16.96 9.95 4.45
C TRP A 369 16.08 11.15 4.07
N SER A 370 16.71 12.22 3.60
CA SER A 370 16.12 13.55 3.46
C SER A 370 16.29 14.10 2.04
N ARG A 371 15.61 15.21 1.74
CA ARG A 371 15.79 15.90 0.44
C ARG A 371 17.21 16.43 0.22
N THR A 372 17.95 16.71 1.30
CA THR A 372 19.35 17.12 1.21
C THR A 372 20.25 16.00 0.68
N ASP A 373 19.89 14.74 0.92
CA ASP A 373 20.60 13.58 0.37
C ASP A 373 20.46 13.45 -1.14
N PHE A 374 19.36 13.94 -1.71
CA PHE A 374 19.17 13.88 -3.16
C PHE A 374 20.12 14.82 -3.87
N ALA A 375 20.35 16.00 -3.30
CA ALA A 375 21.26 16.99 -3.85
C ALA A 375 22.73 16.60 -3.64
N SER A 376 23.06 15.93 -2.52
CA SER A 376 24.42 15.46 -2.26
C SER A 376 24.79 14.24 -3.10
N ASN A 377 23.81 13.43 -3.52
CA ASN A 377 24.04 12.24 -4.34
C ASN A 377 23.78 12.52 -5.83
N ALA A 378 24.84 12.91 -6.56
CA ALA A 378 24.76 13.21 -8.00
C ALA A 378 24.17 12.07 -8.86
N ARG A 379 24.20 10.82 -8.38
CA ARG A 379 23.64 9.64 -9.08
C ARG A 379 22.12 9.68 -9.20
N PHE A 380 21.47 10.50 -8.38
CA PHE A 380 20.02 10.62 -8.33
C PHE A 380 19.45 11.67 -9.29
N ALA A 381 20.32 12.52 -9.87
CA ALA A 381 19.93 13.52 -10.86
C ALA A 381 19.00 13.02 -11.99
N PRO A 382 19.22 11.85 -12.63
CA PRO A 382 18.36 11.37 -13.72
C PRO A 382 16.98 10.87 -13.25
N ILE A 383 16.79 10.60 -11.95
CA ILE A 383 15.57 9.99 -11.38
C ILE A 383 14.99 10.81 -10.22
N GLN A 384 15.27 12.11 -10.19
CA GLN A 384 14.92 13.00 -9.09
C GLN A 384 13.41 12.99 -8.77
N ASN A 385 12.58 12.88 -9.80
CA ASN A 385 11.13 12.86 -9.65
C ASN A 385 10.66 11.57 -8.97
N GLU A 386 11.15 10.41 -9.41
CA GLU A 386 10.84 9.13 -8.79
C GLU A 386 11.31 9.08 -7.34
N ILE A 387 12.52 9.56 -7.07
CA ILE A 387 13.05 9.62 -5.70
C ILE A 387 12.17 10.47 -4.80
N THR A 388 11.74 11.65 -5.29
CA THR A 388 10.87 12.54 -4.51
C THR A 388 9.51 11.88 -4.21
N GLN A 389 8.95 11.12 -5.17
CA GLN A 389 7.71 10.37 -4.97
C GLN A 389 7.88 9.25 -3.93
N TRP A 390 8.96 8.48 -4.03
CA TRP A 390 9.25 7.39 -3.11
C TRP A 390 9.55 7.88 -1.70
N HIS A 391 10.28 8.99 -1.58
CA HIS A 391 10.51 9.65 -0.30
C HIS A 391 9.20 10.07 0.36
N ALA A 392 8.30 10.71 -0.39
CA ALA A 392 6.98 11.10 0.12
C ALA A 392 6.10 9.89 0.50
N LEU A 393 6.26 8.75 -0.16
CA LEU A 393 5.53 7.51 0.16
C LEU A 393 6.06 6.86 1.44
N LEU A 394 7.38 6.91 1.66
CA LEU A 394 8.04 6.33 2.81
C LEU A 394 7.98 7.21 4.07
N ASP A 395 7.92 8.53 3.90
CA ASP A 395 7.77 9.51 4.97
C ASP A 395 6.32 9.50 5.50
N ARG A 396 5.98 8.41 6.20
CA ARG A 396 4.62 8.16 6.74
C ARG A 396 4.31 9.12 7.88
N SER A 397 5.33 9.50 8.65
CA SER A 397 5.27 10.54 9.68
C SER A 397 5.02 11.94 9.10
N ARG A 398 5.36 12.17 7.82
CA ARG A 398 5.35 13.50 7.17
C ARG A 398 6.31 14.47 7.84
N SER A 399 7.41 13.96 8.38
CA SER A 399 8.44 14.76 9.05
C SER A 399 9.31 15.54 8.06
N GLY A 400 9.22 15.23 6.76
CA GLY A 400 10.10 15.74 5.71
C GLY A 400 11.39 14.92 5.56
N SER A 401 11.52 13.84 6.33
CA SER A 401 12.64 12.90 6.34
C SER A 401 12.12 11.48 6.55
N VAL A 402 12.75 10.50 5.94
CA VAL A 402 12.44 9.08 6.17
C VAL A 402 13.36 8.58 7.27
N SER A 403 12.79 8.05 8.35
CA SER A 403 13.58 7.44 9.44
C SER A 403 14.03 6.03 9.08
N ARG A 404 15.01 5.48 9.83
CA ARG A 404 15.44 4.08 9.66
C ARG A 404 14.29 3.10 9.90
N VAL A 405 13.35 3.44 10.78
CA VAL A 405 12.17 2.61 11.07
C VAL A 405 11.27 2.56 9.85
N GLU A 406 10.91 3.71 9.30
CA GLU A 406 10.05 3.82 8.10
C GLU A 406 10.66 3.09 6.89
N TYR A 407 11.97 3.26 6.70
CA TYR A 407 12.72 2.54 5.68
C TYR A 407 12.76 1.03 5.94
N ALA A 408 13.07 0.59 7.16
CA ALA A 408 13.13 -0.83 7.50
C ALA A 408 11.76 -1.50 7.34
N MET A 409 10.65 -0.79 7.56
CA MET A 409 9.29 -1.30 7.30
C MET A 409 8.98 -1.50 5.82
N SER A 410 9.75 -0.88 4.93
CA SER A 410 9.50 -0.86 3.47
C SER A 410 10.73 -1.29 2.66
N ALA A 411 11.68 -1.96 3.30
CA ALA A 411 13.00 -2.22 2.72
C ALA A 411 12.93 -3.19 1.53
N GLY A 412 11.97 -4.12 1.51
CA GLY A 412 11.77 -5.05 0.40
C GLY A 412 11.35 -4.33 -0.88
N TYR A 413 10.34 -3.46 -0.78
CA TYR A 413 9.95 -2.57 -1.87
C TYR A 413 11.11 -1.66 -2.30
N MET A 414 11.85 -1.10 -1.35
CA MET A 414 12.99 -0.24 -1.68
C MET A 414 14.11 -0.97 -2.42
N GLN A 415 14.40 -2.22 -2.05
CA GLN A 415 15.39 -3.04 -2.75
C GLN A 415 14.98 -3.29 -4.20
N LEU A 416 13.70 -3.59 -4.45
CA LEU A 416 13.18 -3.78 -5.81
C LEU A 416 13.23 -2.48 -6.63
N THR A 417 12.81 -1.37 -6.02
CA THR A 417 12.84 -0.04 -6.64
C THR A 417 14.26 0.38 -6.97
N LEU A 418 15.21 0.16 -6.06
CA LEU A 418 16.61 0.48 -6.30
C LEU A 418 17.22 -0.38 -7.39
N LYS A 419 16.88 -1.67 -7.50
CA LYS A 419 17.30 -2.48 -8.65
C LYS A 419 16.78 -1.91 -9.97
N SER A 420 15.57 -1.34 -9.98
CA SER A 420 15.02 -0.64 -11.15
C SER A 420 15.74 0.68 -11.42
N TRP A 421 16.00 1.47 -10.38
CA TRP A 421 16.73 2.72 -10.45
C TRP A 421 18.16 2.51 -10.90
N GLU A 422 18.88 1.52 -10.38
CA GLU A 422 20.23 1.17 -10.82
C GLU A 422 20.23 0.94 -12.33
N ARG A 423 19.26 0.20 -12.90
CA ARG A 423 19.18 0.05 -14.36
C ARG A 423 18.94 1.36 -15.13
N LYS A 424 18.26 2.35 -14.52
CA LYS A 424 17.97 3.66 -15.13
C LYS A 424 19.12 4.66 -14.95
N ILE A 425 19.76 4.63 -13.78
CA ILE A 425 20.89 5.47 -13.41
C ILE A 425 22.12 5.04 -14.17
N LEU A 426 22.31 3.72 -14.34
CA LEU A 426 23.44 3.20 -15.09
C LEU A 426 23.18 3.46 -16.58
N ASN A 427 24.03 4.28 -17.21
CA ASN A 427 24.12 4.36 -18.67
C ASN A 427 24.15 2.95 -19.26
N PRO A 428 23.10 2.52 -20.01
CA PRO A 428 22.92 1.13 -20.39
C PRO A 428 24.08 0.61 -21.24
N SER A 429 24.69 1.47 -22.07
CA SER A 429 25.87 1.11 -22.86
C SER A 429 27.10 0.85 -22.01
N VAL A 430 27.32 1.66 -20.96
CA VAL A 430 28.43 1.48 -20.01
C VAL A 430 28.18 0.26 -19.15
N PHE A 431 26.93 0.01 -18.77
CA PHE A 431 26.55 -1.13 -17.97
C PHE A 431 26.76 -2.45 -18.72
N GLU A 432 26.29 -2.54 -19.97
CA GLU A 432 26.52 -3.70 -20.83
C GLU A 432 28.02 -3.94 -21.09
N GLU A 433 28.78 -2.88 -21.32
CA GLU A 433 30.24 -2.97 -21.45
C GLU A 433 30.90 -3.48 -20.17
N THR A 434 30.51 -2.95 -19.01
CA THR A 434 31.02 -3.40 -17.71
C THR A 434 30.71 -4.87 -17.47
N GLN A 435 29.47 -5.29 -17.70
CA GLN A 435 29.03 -6.68 -17.56
C GLN A 435 29.82 -7.61 -18.48
N ARG A 436 30.06 -7.18 -19.73
CA ARG A 436 30.87 -7.93 -20.69
C ARG A 436 32.32 -8.08 -20.21
N LEU A 437 32.92 -7.03 -19.66
CA LEU A 437 34.27 -7.08 -19.12
C LEU A 437 34.36 -7.98 -17.88
N ILE A 438 33.39 -7.89 -16.96
CA ILE A 438 33.31 -8.81 -15.82
C ILE A 438 33.22 -10.26 -16.32
N ALA A 439 32.26 -10.57 -17.19
CA ALA A 439 32.09 -11.94 -17.72
C ALA A 439 33.33 -12.47 -18.48
N GLU A 440 34.14 -11.58 -19.08
CA GLU A 440 35.35 -11.96 -19.80
C GLU A 440 36.55 -12.21 -18.86
N PHE A 441 36.69 -11.42 -17.80
CA PHE A 441 37.89 -11.40 -16.97
C PHE A 441 37.72 -12.02 -15.57
N ASP A 442 36.51 -12.02 -15.01
CA ASP A 442 36.16 -12.63 -13.71
C ASP A 442 36.03 -14.15 -13.87
N ARG A 443 37.12 -14.88 -13.60
CA ARG A 443 37.16 -16.33 -13.78
C ARG A 443 36.64 -17.08 -12.57
N ASP A 444 36.73 -16.50 -11.39
CA ASP A 444 36.23 -17.12 -10.17
C ASP A 444 34.76 -16.78 -9.89
N SER A 445 34.16 -15.90 -10.70
CA SER A 445 32.76 -15.50 -10.64
C SER A 445 32.38 -14.85 -9.32
N ASN A 446 33.33 -14.15 -8.69
CA ASN A 446 33.12 -13.49 -7.40
C ASN A 446 32.56 -12.05 -7.55
N GLY A 447 32.43 -11.54 -8.78
CA GLY A 447 31.92 -10.20 -9.09
C GLY A 447 32.93 -9.07 -8.92
N GLN A 448 34.21 -9.39 -8.72
CA GLN A 448 35.32 -8.47 -8.54
C GLN A 448 36.50 -8.91 -9.40
N LEU A 449 37.23 -7.96 -9.98
CA LEU A 449 38.45 -8.25 -10.72
C LEU A 449 39.65 -7.94 -9.81
N ALA A 450 40.34 -8.98 -9.36
CA ALA A 450 41.50 -8.84 -8.47
C ALA A 450 42.75 -9.51 -9.05
N GLY A 451 43.92 -9.11 -8.53
CA GLY A 451 45.21 -9.75 -8.82
C GLY A 451 45.50 -9.94 -10.31
N ARG A 452 45.42 -11.20 -10.79
CA ARG A 452 45.73 -11.58 -12.17
C ARG A 452 44.64 -11.15 -13.17
N GLU A 453 43.38 -11.10 -12.76
CA GLU A 453 42.26 -10.74 -13.62
C GLU A 453 42.30 -9.25 -13.94
N LEU A 454 42.50 -8.43 -12.91
CA LEU A 454 42.72 -7.00 -13.06
C LEU A 454 43.95 -6.68 -13.92
N ARG A 455 45.06 -7.41 -13.75
CA ARG A 455 46.25 -7.24 -14.59
C ARG A 455 45.95 -7.56 -16.06
N ARG A 456 45.20 -8.62 -16.35
CA ARG A 456 44.79 -8.96 -17.71
C ARG A 456 43.87 -7.91 -18.33
N LEU A 457 42.93 -7.37 -17.55
CA LEU A 457 42.08 -6.27 -18.01
C LEU A 457 42.93 -5.04 -18.39
N LYS A 458 43.90 -4.66 -17.53
CA LYS A 458 44.83 -3.55 -17.81
C LYS A 458 45.68 -3.76 -19.06
N GLU A 459 46.03 -5.00 -19.37
CA GLU A 459 46.82 -5.37 -20.56
C GLU A 459 45.96 -5.44 -21.83
N SER A 460 44.73 -5.95 -21.74
CA SER A 460 43.82 -6.12 -22.88
C SER A 460 43.18 -4.81 -23.33
N ARG A 461 42.89 -3.91 -22.38
CA ARG A 461 42.21 -2.63 -22.62
C ARG A 461 43.14 -1.46 -22.34
N ALA A 462 43.92 -1.08 -23.34
CA ALA A 462 44.86 0.04 -23.25
C ALA A 462 44.17 1.36 -22.85
N GLU A 463 42.91 1.54 -23.23
CA GLU A 463 42.09 2.71 -22.91
C GLU A 463 41.75 2.84 -21.42
N LEU A 464 41.60 1.72 -20.71
CA LEU A 464 41.32 1.69 -19.26
C LEU A 464 42.58 1.68 -18.40
N LYS A 465 43.76 1.51 -19.04
CA LYS A 465 45.02 1.30 -18.33
C LYS A 465 45.39 2.47 -17.42
N SER A 466 45.23 3.71 -17.90
CA SER A 466 45.53 4.92 -17.12
C SER A 466 44.56 5.11 -15.95
N LEU A 467 43.29 4.78 -16.14
CA LEU A 467 42.26 4.89 -15.10
C LEU A 467 42.46 3.84 -13.99
N LEU A 468 42.86 2.64 -14.37
CA LEU A 468 43.10 1.54 -13.43
C LEU A 468 44.48 1.62 -12.76
N GLU A 469 45.36 2.53 -13.14
CA GLU A 469 46.74 2.60 -12.64
C GLU A 469 46.79 2.86 -11.12
N ASN A 470 45.84 3.65 -10.61
CA ASN A 470 45.69 3.97 -9.18
C ASN A 470 44.89 2.94 -8.39
N VAL A 471 44.29 1.96 -9.05
CA VAL A 471 43.50 0.92 -8.38
C VAL A 471 44.47 -0.07 -7.72
N GLU A 472 44.40 -0.14 -6.40
CA GLU A 472 45.24 -1.01 -5.57
C GLU A 472 45.11 -2.49 -5.97
N GLN A 473 46.06 -3.32 -5.52
CA GLN A 473 46.05 -4.77 -5.80
C GLN A 473 44.87 -5.50 -5.16
N ASN A 474 44.14 -4.84 -4.26
CA ASN A 474 43.00 -5.38 -3.53
C ASN A 474 41.80 -5.72 -4.43
N GLY A 475 41.82 -5.27 -5.69
CA GLY A 475 40.81 -5.58 -6.70
C GLY A 475 39.87 -4.40 -6.97
N ILE A 476 39.05 -4.55 -8.00
CA ILE A 476 38.01 -3.59 -8.36
C ILE A 476 36.68 -4.33 -8.48
N SER A 477 35.66 -3.81 -7.82
CA SER A 477 34.30 -4.33 -7.96
C SER A 477 33.73 -4.01 -9.34
N ALA A 478 32.76 -4.80 -9.81
CA ALA A 478 32.00 -4.49 -11.03
C ALA A 478 31.45 -3.06 -11.04
N TYR A 479 31.07 -2.56 -9.86
CA TYR A 479 30.52 -1.22 -9.72
C TYR A 479 31.57 -0.11 -9.86
N GLU A 480 32.74 -0.27 -9.26
CA GLU A 480 33.83 0.70 -9.42
C GLU A 480 34.34 0.70 -10.86
N LEU A 481 34.41 -0.46 -11.50
CA LEU A 481 34.76 -0.58 -12.92
C LEU A 481 33.75 0.18 -13.79
N TYR A 482 32.45 0.05 -13.50
CA TYR A 482 31.40 0.81 -14.17
C TYR A 482 31.66 2.31 -14.08
N LEU A 483 31.91 2.85 -12.88
CA LEU A 483 32.13 4.28 -12.67
C LEU A 483 33.37 4.79 -13.41
N LEU A 484 34.43 3.99 -13.49
CA LEU A 484 35.62 4.35 -14.27
C LEU A 484 35.30 4.45 -15.76
N ILE A 485 34.58 3.47 -16.33
CA ILE A 485 34.20 3.49 -17.74
C ILE A 485 33.23 4.65 -18.03
N GLU A 486 32.30 4.92 -17.12
CA GLU A 486 31.37 6.04 -17.23
C GLU A 486 32.13 7.38 -17.25
N SER A 487 33.09 7.56 -16.34
CA SER A 487 33.91 8.78 -16.27
C SER A 487 34.77 9.02 -17.52
N GLN A 488 35.05 7.98 -18.30
CA GLN A 488 35.80 8.10 -19.56
C GLN A 488 34.90 8.55 -20.72
N LYS A 489 33.60 8.22 -20.67
CA LYS A 489 32.65 8.52 -21.76
C LYS A 489 31.91 9.85 -21.59
N LEU A 490 31.92 10.40 -20.37
CA LEU A 490 31.53 11.78 -20.08
C LEU A 490 32.66 12.74 -20.46
#